data_AF-U1QSB7-F1
#
_entry.id   AF-U1QSB7-F1
#
_cell.length_a   1.000
_cell.length_b   1.000
_cell.length_c   1.000
_cell.angle_alpha   90.00
_cell.angle_beta   90.00
_cell.angle_gamma   90.00
#
_symmetry.space_group_name_H-M   'P 1'
#
loop_
_entity.id
_entity.type
_entity.pdbx_description
1 polymer ?
#
loop_
_entity_poly.entity_id
_entity_poly.type
_entity_poly.pdbx_seq_one_letter_code
_entity_poly.pdbx_strand_id
1 'polypeptide(L)'
;MSESEIERPATEAAEAVVSNAETHGVTDTVRHVEHGTPAEEIVDCVESNEIHAVGMGTTGKRGTERILLGSVAEQTVRSAPVPVLTVGQAN
;
A
#
# COMPACT_ATOMS: atom_id res chain seq x y z
N MET A 1 2.39 26.13 1.33
CA MET A 1 2.67 24.91 0.55
C MET A 1 1.54 24.74 -0.42
N SER A 2 1.82 24.64 -1.72
CA SER A 2 0.77 24.35 -2.70
C SER A 2 0.33 22.89 -2.60
N GLU A 3 -0.87 22.58 -3.08
CA GLU A 3 -1.41 21.22 -3.17
C GLU A 3 -0.42 20.27 -3.90
N SER A 4 0.20 20.79 -4.97
CA SER A 4 1.25 20.09 -5.72
C SER A 4 2.53 19.78 -4.91
N GLU A 5 2.86 20.58 -3.89
CA GLU A 5 4.04 20.32 -3.05
C GLU A 5 3.79 19.19 -2.04
N ILE A 6 2.53 18.98 -1.65
CA ILE A 6 2.11 17.92 -0.72
C ILE A 6 2.02 16.57 -1.45
N GLU A 7 1.56 16.57 -2.71
CA GLU A 7 1.40 15.34 -3.50
C GLU A 7 2.71 14.81 -4.07
N ARG A 8 3.69 15.68 -4.32
CA ARG A 8 4.96 15.29 -4.95
C ARG A 8 5.62 14.06 -4.29
N PRO A 9 5.77 13.98 -2.95
CA PRO A 9 6.33 12.79 -2.31
C PRO A 9 5.51 11.51 -2.52
N ALA A 10 4.17 11.62 -2.56
CA ALA A 10 3.29 10.47 -2.80
C ALA A 10 3.43 9.98 -4.24
N THR A 11 3.43 10.90 -5.21
CA THR A 11 3.66 10.60 -6.61
C THR A 11 5.02 9.93 -6.80
N GLU A 12 6.10 10.52 -6.29
CA GLU A 12 7.47 9.97 -6.38
C GLU A 12 7.56 8.55 -5.79
N ALA A 13 6.91 8.29 -4.66
CA ALA A 13 6.86 6.96 -4.06
C ALA A 13 6.12 5.95 -4.96
N ALA A 14 4.98 6.34 -5.54
CA ALA A 14 4.22 5.50 -6.46
C ALA A 14 5.02 5.22 -7.76
N GLU A 15 5.74 6.21 -8.30
CA GLU A 15 6.58 6.02 -9.48
C GLU A 15 7.70 5.01 -9.22
N ALA A 16 8.37 5.11 -8.06
CA ALA A 16 9.43 4.17 -7.69
C ALA A 16 8.94 2.71 -7.62
N VAL A 17 7.72 2.49 -7.11
CA VAL A 17 7.12 1.16 -7.07
C VAL A 17 6.81 0.64 -8.47
N VAL A 18 6.24 1.47 -9.34
CA VAL A 18 5.97 1.09 -10.74
C VAL A 18 7.25 0.75 -11.48
N SER A 19 8.29 1.58 -11.39
CA SER A 19 9.57 1.29 -12.03
C SER A 19 10.18 -0.02 -11.54
N ASN A 20 10.09 -0.33 -10.24
CA ASN A 20 10.54 -1.61 -9.72
C ASN A 20 9.68 -2.78 -10.26
N ALA A 21 8.35 -2.63 -10.33
CA ALA A 21 7.46 -3.65 -10.86
C ALA A 21 7.74 -3.96 -12.35
N GLU A 22 8.03 -2.93 -13.15
CA GLU A 22 8.43 -3.07 -14.56
C GLU A 22 9.70 -3.92 -14.71
N THR A 23 10.72 -3.71 -13.87
CA THR A 23 11.94 -4.55 -13.89
C THR A 23 11.68 -6.03 -13.57
N HIS A 24 10.53 -6.34 -12.98
CA HIS A 24 10.08 -7.70 -12.68
C HIS A 24 9.00 -8.20 -13.66
N GLY A 25 8.78 -7.49 -14.77
CA GLY A 25 7.87 -7.88 -15.85
C GLY A 25 6.40 -7.50 -15.64
N VAL A 26 6.08 -6.66 -14.65
CA VAL A 26 4.73 -6.12 -14.45
C VAL A 26 4.62 -4.80 -15.20
N THR A 27 3.98 -4.81 -16.37
CA THR A 27 3.92 -3.66 -17.29
C THR A 27 2.56 -2.99 -17.40
N ASP A 28 1.49 -3.66 -16.95
CA ASP A 28 0.13 -3.12 -16.94
C ASP A 28 -0.20 -2.62 -15.53
N THR A 29 0.17 -1.37 -15.25
CA THR A 29 0.02 -0.77 -13.91
C THR A 29 -0.74 0.54 -14.00
N VAL A 30 -1.68 0.73 -13.06
CA VAL A 30 -2.35 2.01 -12.82
C VAL A 30 -1.91 2.54 -11.46
N ARG A 31 -1.65 3.85 -11.38
CA ARG A 31 -1.23 4.53 -10.15
C ARG A 31 -2.40 5.35 -9.61
N HIS A 32 -2.55 5.34 -8.29
CA HIS A 32 -3.53 6.13 -7.56
C HIS A 32 -2.81 6.94 -6.48
N VAL A 33 -3.22 8.20 -6.30
CA VAL A 33 -2.81 9.07 -5.19
C VAL A 33 -4.10 9.64 -4.63
N GLU A 34 -4.49 9.16 -3.46
CA GLU A 34 -5.75 9.52 -2.80
C GLU A 34 -5.46 10.28 -1.50
N HIS A 35 -6.42 11.11 -1.07
CA HIS A 35 -6.33 11.89 0.16
C HIS A 35 -7.42 11.47 1.14
N GLY A 36 -7.04 10.95 2.30
CA GLY A 36 -7.99 10.50 3.31
C GLY A 36 -7.33 9.61 4.37
N THR A 37 -8.14 8.79 5.05
CA THR A 37 -7.64 7.76 5.95
C THR A 37 -7.10 6.60 5.11
N PRO A 38 -5.82 6.22 5.18
CA PRO A 38 -5.23 5.26 4.24
C PRO A 38 -5.98 3.92 4.13
N ALA A 39 -6.44 3.36 5.25
CA ALA A 39 -7.15 2.09 5.25
C ALA A 39 -8.56 2.19 4.63
N GLU A 40 -9.21 3.34 4.74
CA GLU A 40 -10.52 3.61 4.13
C GLU A 40 -10.35 3.78 2.62
N GLU A 41 -9.41 4.64 2.18
CA GLU A 41 -9.11 4.85 0.75
C GLU A 41 -8.67 3.56 0.04
N ILE A 42 -7.93 2.67 0.72
CA ILE A 42 -7.56 1.36 0.15
C ILE A 42 -8.81 0.50 -0.07
N VAL A 43 -9.76 0.48 0.86
CA VAL A 43 -11.02 -0.29 0.71
C VAL A 43 -11.86 0.29 -0.42
N ASP A 44 -12.02 1.61 -0.45
CA ASP A 44 -12.79 2.31 -1.48
C ASP A 44 -12.20 2.06 -2.89
N CYS A 45 -10.87 2.06 -3.00
CA CYS A 45 -10.17 1.72 -4.24
C CYS A 45 -10.43 0.26 -4.66
N VAL A 46 -10.42 -0.68 -3.70
CA VAL A 46 -10.70 -2.09 -3.98
C VAL A 46 -12.11 -2.28 -4.53
N GLU A 47 -13.11 -1.67 -3.87
CA GLU A 47 -14.51 -1.78 -4.27
C GLU A 47 -14.80 -1.07 -5.61
N SER A 48 -14.16 0.07 -5.85
CA SER A 48 -14.39 0.88 -7.06
C SER A 48 -13.72 0.33 -8.32
N ASN A 49 -12.67 -0.49 -8.18
CA ASN A 49 -11.83 -0.93 -9.31
C ASN A 49 -11.78 -2.46 -9.49
N GLU A 50 -12.72 -3.21 -8.88
CA GLU A 50 -12.79 -4.68 -8.98
C GLU A 50 -11.46 -5.38 -8.64
N ILE A 51 -10.75 -4.88 -7.63
CA ILE A 51 -9.48 -5.44 -7.20
C ILE A 51 -9.73 -6.77 -6.47
N HIS A 52 -8.94 -7.80 -6.79
CA HIS A 52 -9.17 -9.16 -6.29
C HIS A 52 -8.28 -9.53 -5.08
N ALA A 53 -7.25 -8.74 -4.79
CA ALA A 53 -6.34 -8.93 -3.65
C ALA A 53 -5.54 -7.65 -3.37
N VAL A 54 -5.11 -7.48 -2.12
CA VAL A 54 -4.21 -6.39 -1.71
C VAL A 54 -2.85 -6.95 -1.31
N GLY A 55 -1.77 -6.39 -1.86
CA GLY A 55 -0.41 -6.65 -1.42
C GLY A 55 0.16 -5.43 -0.69
N MET A 56 0.65 -5.61 0.55
CA MET A 56 1.22 -4.49 1.30
C MET A 56 2.38 -4.89 2.20
N GLY A 57 3.34 -3.96 2.34
CA GLY A 57 4.41 -4.09 3.31
C GLY A 57 3.91 -3.87 4.74
N THR A 58 4.59 -4.47 5.71
CA THR A 58 4.34 -4.25 7.14
C THR A 58 5.43 -3.39 7.75
N THR A 59 5.12 -2.69 8.85
CA THR A 59 6.11 -1.91 9.61
C THR A 59 6.42 -2.62 10.93
N GLY A 60 7.66 -3.06 11.11
CA GLY A 60 8.13 -3.66 12.35
C GLY A 60 9.64 -3.48 12.54
N LYS A 61 10.03 -2.74 13.60
CA LYS A 61 11.40 -2.79 14.12
C LYS A 61 11.57 -4.07 14.93
N ARG A 62 12.72 -4.75 14.73
CA ARG A 62 13.15 -5.93 15.48
C ARG A 62 13.09 -5.67 16.99
N GLY A 63 12.52 -6.62 17.75
CA GLY A 63 12.67 -6.70 19.22
C GLY A 63 11.40 -7.18 19.93
N THR A 64 11.46 -8.37 20.53
CA THR A 64 10.48 -9.03 21.42
C THR A 64 9.16 -9.49 20.77
N GLU A 65 9.09 -10.78 20.44
CA GLU A 65 7.93 -11.71 20.36
C GLU A 65 6.62 -11.31 19.65
N ARG A 66 6.49 -10.10 19.09
CA ARG A 66 5.28 -9.64 18.39
C ARG A 66 5.59 -9.21 16.97
N ILE A 67 4.89 -9.84 16.01
CA ILE A 67 4.77 -9.32 14.65
C ILE A 67 3.90 -8.06 14.74
N LEU A 68 4.52 -6.88 14.67
CA LEU A 68 3.78 -5.64 14.48
C LEU A 68 3.54 -5.49 12.96
N LEU A 69 2.30 -5.60 12.53
CA LEU A 69 1.91 -5.41 11.11
C LEU A 69 2.03 -3.93 10.70
N GLY A 70 1.89 -3.02 11.66
CA GLY A 70 1.72 -1.58 11.42
C GLY A 70 0.25 -1.20 11.35
N SER A 71 -0.10 0.01 11.79
CA SER A 71 -1.49 0.42 12.00
C SER A 71 -2.34 0.38 10.73
N VAL A 72 -1.78 0.75 9.58
CA VAL A 72 -2.48 0.72 8.29
C VAL A 72 -2.70 -0.72 7.83
N ALA A 73 -1.64 -1.55 7.84
CA ALA A 73 -1.75 -2.94 7.44
C ALA A 73 -2.72 -3.73 8.34
N GLU A 74 -2.70 -3.49 9.66
CA GLU A 74 -3.66 -4.11 10.57
C GLU A 74 -5.10 -3.73 10.23
N GLN A 75 -5.36 -2.44 9.96
CA GLN A 75 -6.70 -1.97 9.61
C GLN A 75 -7.16 -2.56 8.28
N THR A 76 -6.33 -2.48 7.23
CA THR A 76 -6.64 -3.05 5.90
C THR A 76 -6.92 -4.55 5.97
N VAL A 77 -6.12 -5.33 6.70
CA VAL A 77 -6.37 -6.78 6.90
C VAL A 77 -7.73 -7.05 7.55
N ARG A 78 -8.19 -6.16 8.44
CA ARG A 78 -9.47 -6.33 9.16
C ARG A 78 -10.67 -5.89 8.33
N SER A 79 -10.50 -4.91 7.45
CA SER A 79 -11.61 -4.26 6.73
C SER A 79 -11.74 -4.65 5.25
N ALA A 80 -10.66 -5.11 4.60
CA ALA A 80 -10.68 -5.36 3.16
C ALA A 80 -11.70 -6.45 2.78
N PRO A 81 -12.50 -6.24 1.72
CA PRO A 81 -13.44 -7.25 1.23
C PRO A 81 -12.75 -8.38 0.44
N VAL A 82 -11.43 -8.29 0.25
CA VAL A 82 -10.60 -9.23 -0.52
C VAL A 82 -9.37 -9.69 0.27
N PRO A 83 -8.74 -10.83 -0.10
CA PRO A 83 -7.54 -11.30 0.58
C PRO A 83 -6.42 -10.25 0.62
N VAL A 84 -5.78 -10.12 1.79
CA VAL A 84 -4.64 -9.22 2.01
C VAL A 84 -3.37 -10.03 2.26
N LEU A 85 -2.39 -9.89 1.38
CA LEU A 85 -1.05 -10.46 1.53
C LEU A 85 -0.13 -9.43 2.17
N THR A 86 0.37 -9.75 3.37
CA THR A 86 1.33 -8.90 4.07
C THR A 86 2.75 -9.43 3.90
N VAL A 87 3.67 -8.55 3.52
CA VAL A 87 5.09 -8.88 3.36
C VAL A 87 5.88 -8.23 4.50
N GLY A 88 6.46 -9.07 5.35
CA GLY A 88 7.44 -8.65 6.35
C GLY A 88 8.85 -8.64 5.79
N GLN A 89 9.77 -7.96 6.47
CA GLN A 89 11.19 -8.08 6.16
C GLN A 89 11.70 -9.42 6.70
N ALA A 90 12.04 -10.35 5.81
CA ALA A 90 12.87 -11.49 6.16
C ALA A 90 14.33 -11.00 6.26
N ASN A 91 15.03 -11.40 7.32
CA ASN A 91 16.48 -11.19 7.42
C ASN A 91 17.23 -12.03 6.40
#